data_AF-A0A1W9SAU6-F1
#
_entry.id   AF-A0A1W9SAU6-F1
#
_cell.length_a   1.000
_cell.length_b   1.000
_cell.length_c   1.000
_cell.angle_alpha   90.00
_cell.angle_beta   90.00
_cell.angle_gamma   90.00
#
_symmetry.space_group_name_H-M   'P 1'
#
loop_
_entity.id
_entity.type
_entity.pdbx_description
1 polymer ?
#
loop_
_entity_poly.entity_id
_entity_poly.type
_entity_poly.pdbx_seq_one_letter_code
_entity_poly.pdbx_strand_id
1 'polypeptide(L)'
;MQTLAGIIFEILFLIIVLIILIIIASIFIIRDLKIELNKVQKIRARFHVEIRKIVNLIYNVHSPAYLEPFTKVVIKNLPHEEKKILLKNIDRAFQELNLDDNNDKYIIETYENLQAIRRERDALILVYNQKILIFPFSFYARIMKLQKYELYTEKE
;
A
#
# COMPACT_ATOMS: atom_id res chain seq x y z
N MET A 1 -25.37 -45.66 30.84
CA MET A 1 -23.96 -45.93 30.49
C MET A 1 -23.76 -45.47 29.06
N GLN A 2 -22.99 -44.40 28.82
CA GLN A 2 -22.50 -44.13 27.46
C GLN A 2 -21.54 -45.26 27.09
N THR A 3 -21.78 -45.92 25.95
CA THR A 3 -20.86 -46.93 25.43
C THR A 3 -19.63 -46.23 24.87
N LEU A 4 -18.46 -46.88 24.93
CA LEU A 4 -17.22 -46.36 24.33
C LEU A 4 -17.42 -45.91 22.87
N ALA A 5 -18.24 -46.66 22.12
CA ALA A 5 -18.62 -46.34 20.74
C ALA A 5 -19.40 -45.02 20.62
N GLY A 6 -20.29 -44.72 21.58
CA GLY A 6 -21.02 -43.44 21.62
C GLY A 6 -20.08 -42.26 21.84
N ILE A 7 -19.13 -42.38 22.77
CA ILE A 7 -18.11 -41.35 23.03
C ILE A 7 -17.25 -41.09 21.79
N ILE A 8 -16.81 -42.15 21.10
CA ILE A 8 -16.03 -42.03 19.86
C ILE A 8 -16.84 -41.30 18.78
N PHE A 9 -18.12 -41.66 18.61
CA PHE A 9 -18.99 -41.02 17.63
C PHE A 9 -19.21 -39.52 17.92
N GLU A 10 -19.46 -39.16 19.18
CA GLU A 10 -19.63 -37.76 19.61
C GLU A 10 -18.36 -36.93 19.36
N ILE A 11 -17.19 -37.47 19.69
CA ILE A 11 -15.88 -36.81 19.42
C ILE A 11 -15.68 -36.63 17.92
N LEU A 12 -15.98 -37.64 17.11
CA LEU A 12 -15.79 -37.59 15.66
C LEU A 12 -16.74 -36.58 15.02
N PHE A 13 -17.99 -36.53 15.48
CA PHE A 13 -18.96 -35.52 15.06
C PHE A 13 -18.50 -34.10 15.42
N LEU A 14 -18.01 -33.88 16.65
CA LEU A 14 -17.46 -32.60 17.08
C LEU A 14 -16.29 -32.15 16.19
N ILE A 15 -15.38 -33.07 15.85
CA ILE A 15 -14.24 -32.80 14.97
C ILE A 15 -14.72 -32.37 13.58
N ILE A 16 -15.72 -33.05 13.00
CA ILE A 16 -16.28 -32.69 11.69
C ILE A 16 -16.86 -31.28 11.72
N VAL A 17 -17.66 -30.96 12.74
CA VAL A 17 -18.26 -29.62 12.90
C VAL A 17 -17.16 -28.56 13.02
N LEU A 18 -16.11 -28.83 13.80
CA LEU A 18 -14.99 -27.91 13.99
C LEU A 18 -14.22 -27.67 12.68
N ILE A 19 -13.98 -28.73 11.90
CA ILE A 19 -13.34 -28.62 10.57
C ILE A 19 -14.18 -27.74 9.64
N ILE A 20 -15.51 -27.92 9.61
CA ILE A 20 -16.40 -27.11 8.78
C ILE A 20 -16.30 -25.63 9.18
N LEU A 21 -16.32 -25.33 10.48
CA LEU A 21 -16.18 -23.95 10.98
C LEU A 21 -14.82 -23.33 10.59
N ILE A 22 -13.72 -24.10 10.68
CA ILE A 22 -12.40 -23.65 10.24
C ILE A 22 -12.39 -23.33 8.75
N ILE A 23 -13.01 -24.17 7.91
CA ILE A 23 -13.10 -23.95 6.45
C ILE A 23 -13.87 -22.65 6.18
N ILE A 24 -15.02 -22.46 6.82
CA ILE A 24 -15.84 -21.25 6.65
C ILE A 24 -15.04 -20.01 7.08
N ALA A 25 -14.41 -20.03 8.26
CA ALA A 25 -13.59 -18.91 8.76
C ALA A 25 -12.41 -18.59 7.82
N SER A 26 -11.76 -19.62 7.27
CA SER A 26 -10.66 -19.47 6.32
C SER A 26 -11.06 -18.66 5.08
N ILE A 27 -12.26 -18.91 4.55
CA ILE A 27 -12.78 -18.19 3.38
C ILE A 27 -12.92 -16.69 3.68
N PHE A 28 -13.47 -16.35 4.86
CA PHE A 28 -13.61 -14.95 5.28
C PHE A 28 -12.25 -14.26 5.44
N ILE A 29 -11.28 -14.93 6.08
CA ILE A 29 -9.93 -14.39 6.29
C ILE A 29 -9.23 -14.12 4.95
N ILE A 30 -9.27 -15.08 4.02
CA ILE A 30 -8.64 -14.94 2.70
C ILE A 30 -9.32 -13.80 1.90
N ARG A 31 -10.66 -13.73 1.94
CA ARG A 31 -11.42 -12.69 1.24
C ARG A 31 -11.05 -11.30 1.77
N ASP A 32 -10.97 -11.15 3.08
CA ASP A 32 -10.59 -9.89 3.71
C ASP A 32 -9.15 -9.48 3.37
N LEU A 33 -8.18 -10.40 3.41
CA LEU A 33 -6.80 -10.14 2.96
C LEU A 33 -6.73 -9.68 1.51
N LYS A 34 -7.49 -10.30 0.61
CA LYS A 34 -7.55 -9.89 -0.80
C LYS A 34 -8.13 -8.49 -0.97
N ILE A 35 -9.16 -8.13 -0.20
CA ILE A 35 -9.77 -6.80 -0.24
C ILE A 35 -8.74 -5.74 0.18
N GLU A 36 -8.05 -5.95 1.30
CA GLU A 36 -7.04 -5.00 1.78
C GLU A 36 -5.85 -4.90 0.82
N LEU A 37 -5.37 -6.03 0.27
CA LEU A 37 -4.32 -6.03 -0.74
C LEU A 37 -4.72 -5.22 -1.98
N ASN A 38 -5.94 -5.39 -2.48
CA ASN A 38 -6.44 -4.67 -3.64
C ASN A 38 -6.52 -3.16 -3.38
N LYS A 39 -6.95 -2.74 -2.18
CA LYS A 39 -6.94 -1.33 -1.77
C LYS A 39 -5.54 -0.74 -1.84
N VAL A 40 -4.56 -1.44 -1.24
CA VAL A 40 -3.15 -1.02 -1.25
C VAL A 40 -2.59 -0.95 -2.66
N GLN A 41 -2.87 -1.93 -3.52
CA GLN A 41 -2.40 -1.92 -4.90
C GLN A 41 -2.99 -0.75 -5.71
N LYS A 42 -4.30 -0.47 -5.55
CA LYS A 42 -4.97 0.63 -6.23
C LYS A 42 -4.39 1.98 -5.83
N ILE A 43 -4.18 2.23 -4.53
CA ILE A 43 -3.60 3.50 -4.07
C ILE A 43 -2.12 3.64 -4.48
N ARG A 44 -1.33 2.55 -4.45
CA ARG A 44 0.06 2.57 -4.93
C ARG A 44 0.15 2.92 -6.42
N ALA A 45 -0.76 2.39 -7.24
CA ALA A 45 -0.81 2.75 -8.66
C ALA A 45 -1.13 4.23 -8.87
N ARG A 46 -2.15 4.76 -8.17
CA ARG A 46 -2.49 6.20 -8.19
C ARG A 46 -1.31 7.06 -7.76
N PHE A 47 -0.62 6.68 -6.69
CA PHE A 47 0.54 7.40 -6.18
C PHE A 47 1.68 7.49 -7.22
N HIS A 48 2.02 6.39 -7.89
CA HIS A 48 3.05 6.42 -8.93
C HIS A 48 2.66 7.29 -10.14
N VAL A 49 1.37 7.36 -10.47
CA VAL A 49 0.85 8.22 -11.54
C VAL A 49 1.01 9.69 -11.15
N GLU A 50 0.64 10.07 -9.94
CA GLU A 50 0.79 11.46 -9.47
C GLU A 50 2.25 11.89 -9.39
N ILE A 51 3.15 11.02 -8.91
CA ILE A 51 4.61 11.30 -8.96
C ILE A 51 5.03 11.64 -10.39
N ARG A 52 4.61 10.83 -11.37
CA ARG A 52 4.98 11.07 -12.77
C ARG A 52 4.44 12.41 -13.28
N LYS A 53 3.18 12.74 -12.95
CA LYS A 53 2.56 14.00 -13.36
C LYS A 53 3.35 15.19 -12.82
N ILE A 54 3.64 15.21 -11.52
CA ILE A 54 4.34 16.34 -10.91
C ILE A 54 5.77 16.49 -11.44
N VAL A 55 6.49 15.38 -11.63
CA VAL A 55 7.86 15.41 -12.17
C VAL A 55 7.87 16.04 -13.55
N ASN A 56 6.96 15.58 -14.42
CA ASN A 56 6.84 16.12 -15.77
C ASN A 56 6.42 17.59 -15.75
N LEU A 57 5.52 17.96 -14.86
CA LEU A 57 5.01 19.33 -14.80
C LEU A 57 6.11 20.31 -14.34
N ILE A 58 6.79 20.00 -13.23
CA ILE A 58 7.92 20.80 -12.73
C ILE A 58 9.02 20.88 -13.79
N TYR A 59 9.36 19.74 -14.42
CA TYR A 59 10.40 19.72 -15.44
C TYR A 59 10.06 20.56 -16.67
N ASN A 60 8.82 20.54 -17.13
CA ASN A 60 8.41 21.31 -18.31
C ASN A 60 8.36 22.82 -18.06
N VAL A 61 8.09 23.25 -16.81
CA VAL A 61 8.00 24.68 -16.48
C VAL A 61 9.36 25.25 -16.07
N HIS A 62 10.10 24.53 -15.21
CA HIS A 62 11.32 25.04 -14.57
C HIS A 62 12.60 24.32 -14.99
N SER A 63 12.48 23.15 -15.64
CA SER A 63 13.61 22.33 -16.14
C SER A 63 14.77 22.10 -15.15
N PRO A 64 14.52 21.77 -13.86
CA PRO A 64 15.59 21.48 -12.93
C PRO A 64 16.37 20.21 -13.33
N ALA A 65 17.69 20.32 -13.42
CA ALA A 65 18.59 19.24 -13.86
C ALA A 65 18.46 17.96 -13.00
N TYR A 66 18.14 18.09 -11.71
CA TYR A 66 18.01 16.95 -10.80
C TYR A 66 16.72 16.12 -11.01
N LEU A 67 15.72 16.63 -11.74
CA LEU A 67 14.52 15.86 -12.12
C LEU A 67 14.63 15.20 -13.49
N GLU A 68 15.55 15.67 -14.36
CA GLU A 68 15.74 15.13 -15.71
C GLU A 68 15.83 13.59 -15.74
N PRO A 69 16.62 12.92 -14.88
CA PRO A 69 16.75 11.46 -14.91
C PRO A 69 15.43 10.72 -14.69
N PHE A 70 14.47 11.34 -14.02
CA PHE A 70 13.21 10.71 -13.63
C PHE A 70 12.07 10.93 -14.64
N THR A 71 12.23 11.85 -15.59
CA THR A 71 11.20 12.18 -16.62
C THR A 71 10.92 11.02 -17.59
N LYS A 72 11.95 10.23 -17.90
CA LYS A 72 11.90 9.11 -18.86
C LYS A 72 11.72 7.74 -18.20
N VAL A 73 11.76 7.67 -16.86
CA VAL A 73 11.74 6.40 -16.14
C VAL A 73 10.31 5.99 -15.77
N VAL A 74 10.06 4.68 -15.78
CA VAL A 74 8.82 4.11 -15.26
C VAL A 74 8.86 4.14 -13.73
N ILE A 75 8.27 5.18 -13.13
CA ILE A 75 8.26 5.41 -11.68
C ILE A 75 7.88 4.16 -10.88
N LYS A 76 6.93 3.34 -11.35
CA LYS A 76 6.51 2.10 -10.70
C LYS A 76 7.69 1.14 -10.43
N ASN A 77 8.65 1.08 -11.35
CA ASN A 77 9.76 0.12 -11.33
C ASN A 77 10.96 0.62 -10.53
N LEU A 78 10.99 1.91 -10.13
CA LEU A 78 12.06 2.44 -9.30
C LEU A 78 12.11 1.70 -7.94
N PRO A 79 13.31 1.38 -7.42
CA PRO A 79 13.49 0.94 -6.04
C PRO A 79 12.90 1.95 -5.05
N HIS A 80 12.60 1.48 -3.83
CA HIS A 80 12.01 2.33 -2.79
C HIS A 80 12.90 3.52 -2.42
N GLU A 81 14.20 3.29 -2.25
CA GLU A 81 15.16 4.36 -1.94
C GLU A 81 15.23 5.43 -3.04
N GLU A 82 15.22 5.02 -4.31
CA GLU A 82 15.18 5.97 -5.43
C GLU A 82 13.88 6.78 -5.45
N LYS A 83 12.74 6.16 -5.11
CA LYS A 83 11.47 6.89 -4.95
C LYS A 83 11.51 7.88 -3.80
N LYS A 84 12.19 7.57 -2.69
CA LYS A 84 12.39 8.51 -1.58
C LYS A 84 13.22 9.72 -2.02
N ILE A 85 14.31 9.48 -2.76
CA ILE A 85 15.14 10.54 -3.33
C ILE A 85 14.31 11.41 -4.28
N LEU A 86 13.51 10.79 -5.16
CA LEU A 86 12.63 11.51 -6.07
C LEU A 86 11.62 12.39 -5.33
N LEU A 87 10.98 11.87 -4.27
CA LEU A 87 10.06 12.65 -3.44
C LEU A 87 10.77 13.85 -2.78
N LYS A 88 11.99 13.66 -2.27
CA LYS A 88 12.79 14.77 -1.72
C LYS A 88 13.13 15.82 -2.77
N ASN A 89 13.43 15.40 -4.00
CA ASN A 89 13.67 16.32 -5.11
C ASN A 89 12.41 17.10 -5.51
N ILE A 90 11.24 16.46 -5.47
CA ILE A 90 9.94 17.13 -5.70
C ILE A 90 9.68 18.15 -4.58
N ASP A 91 9.89 17.77 -3.32
CA ASP A 91 9.71 18.66 -2.17
C ASP A 91 10.65 19.87 -2.27
N ARG A 92 11.91 19.65 -2.68
CA ARG A 92 12.88 20.73 -2.95
C ARG A 92 12.41 21.65 -4.08
N ALA A 93 12.01 21.10 -5.21
CA ALA A 93 11.53 21.88 -6.33
C ALA A 93 10.32 22.75 -5.94
N PHE A 94 9.41 22.20 -5.14
CA PHE A 94 8.27 22.93 -4.61
C PHE A 94 8.67 24.12 -3.71
N GLN A 95 9.70 23.95 -2.87
CA GLN A 95 10.23 25.04 -2.03
C GLN A 95 10.89 26.17 -2.83
N GLU A 96 11.34 25.87 -4.05
CA GLU A 96 11.98 26.83 -4.96
C GLU A 96 10.95 27.59 -5.84
N LEU A 97 9.64 27.23 -5.80
CA LEU A 97 8.59 27.85 -6.61
C LEU A 97 8.19 29.24 -6.12
N ASN A 98 7.69 30.07 -7.05
CA ASN A 98 7.12 31.37 -6.73
C ASN A 98 5.61 31.24 -6.55
N LEU A 99 5.13 31.37 -5.32
CA LEU A 99 3.70 31.16 -4.98
C LEU A 99 2.74 32.16 -5.65
N ASP A 100 3.26 33.27 -6.16
CA ASP A 100 2.48 34.32 -6.82
C ASP A 100 2.41 34.17 -8.36
N ASP A 101 3.13 33.20 -8.96
CA ASP A 101 3.07 32.95 -10.40
C ASP A 101 1.87 32.06 -10.77
N ASN A 102 1.04 32.52 -11.71
CA ASN A 102 -0.09 31.76 -12.25
C ASN A 102 0.35 30.44 -12.91
N ASN A 103 1.57 30.35 -13.44
CA ASN A 103 2.11 29.11 -14.02
C ASN A 103 2.37 28.03 -12.95
N ASP A 104 2.68 28.45 -11.72
CA ASP A 104 2.99 27.56 -10.60
C ASP A 104 1.74 27.06 -9.89
N LYS A 105 0.60 27.72 -10.08
CA LYS A 105 -0.68 27.33 -9.45
C LYS A 105 -1.04 25.86 -9.69
N TYR A 106 -0.87 25.37 -10.92
CA TYR A 106 -1.17 23.97 -11.25
C TYR A 106 -0.13 22.99 -10.67
N ILE A 107 1.14 23.42 -10.52
CA ILE A 107 2.17 22.65 -9.81
C ILE A 107 1.80 22.51 -8.34
N ILE A 108 1.35 23.60 -7.71
CA ILE A 108 0.94 23.63 -6.31
C ILE A 108 -0.22 22.67 -6.06
N GLU A 109 -1.28 22.74 -6.87
CA GLU A 109 -2.42 21.83 -6.75
C GLU A 109 -1.99 20.35 -6.92
N THR A 110 -1.13 20.08 -7.91
CA THR A 110 -0.63 18.72 -8.16
C THR A 110 0.23 18.21 -7.00
N TYR A 111 1.02 19.09 -6.38
CA TYR A 111 1.82 18.77 -5.21
C TYR A 111 0.97 18.45 -3.98
N GLU A 112 -0.04 19.26 -3.69
CA GLU A 112 -0.96 19.01 -2.58
C GLU A 112 -1.70 17.68 -2.76
N ASN A 113 -2.15 17.40 -3.99
CA ASN A 113 -2.76 16.12 -4.35
C ASN A 113 -1.80 14.94 -4.15
N LEU A 114 -0.53 15.08 -4.54
CA LEU A 114 0.50 14.07 -4.29
C LEU A 114 0.66 13.80 -2.78
N GLN A 115 0.76 14.85 -1.96
CA GLN A 115 0.92 14.70 -0.50
C GLN A 115 -0.31 14.07 0.15
N ALA A 116 -1.52 14.44 -0.31
CA ALA A 116 -2.76 13.80 0.14
C ALA A 116 -2.77 12.29 -0.18
N ILE A 117 -2.42 11.92 -1.41
CA ILE A 117 -2.35 10.52 -1.84
C ILE A 117 -1.23 9.76 -1.11
N ARG A 118 -0.09 10.41 -0.83
CA ARG A 118 1.00 9.83 -0.01
C ARG A 118 0.49 9.42 1.37
N ARG A 119 -0.22 10.32 2.05
CA ARG A 119 -0.81 10.08 3.38
C ARG A 119 -1.85 8.95 3.34
N GLU A 120 -2.77 8.98 2.38
CA GLU A 120 -3.77 7.91 2.19
C GLU A 120 -3.07 6.55 1.94
N ARG A 121 -2.04 6.54 1.09
CA ARG A 121 -1.25 5.34 0.78
C ARG A 121 -0.60 4.77 2.04
N ASP A 122 0.10 5.61 2.81
CA ASP A 122 0.83 5.18 4.00
C ASP A 122 -0.12 4.68 5.09
N ALA A 123 -1.28 5.32 5.28
CA ALA A 123 -2.32 4.84 6.19
C ALA A 123 -2.84 3.45 5.80
N LEU A 124 -3.18 3.24 4.52
CA LEU A 124 -3.64 1.93 4.03
C LEU A 124 -2.56 0.85 4.13
N ILE A 125 -1.31 1.19 3.81
CA ILE A 125 -0.18 0.26 3.96
C ILE A 125 0.03 -0.10 5.43
N LEU A 126 -0.09 0.85 6.35
CA LEU A 126 0.06 0.60 7.79
C LEU A 126 -0.98 -0.40 8.28
N VAL A 127 -2.26 -0.19 7.94
CA VAL A 127 -3.36 -1.11 8.28
C VAL A 127 -3.13 -2.49 7.69
N TYR A 128 -2.76 -2.57 6.41
CA TYR A 128 -2.44 -3.85 5.74
C TYR A 128 -1.25 -4.56 6.40
N ASN A 129 -0.16 -3.83 6.66
CA ASN A 129 1.06 -4.37 7.27
C ASN A 129 0.81 -4.89 8.67
N GLN A 130 -0.02 -4.20 9.47
CA GLN A 130 -0.45 -4.67 10.79
C GLN A 130 -1.32 -5.92 10.65
N LYS A 131 -2.30 -5.92 9.75
CA LYS A 131 -3.22 -7.05 9.55
C LYS A 131 -2.48 -8.33 9.20
N ILE A 132 -1.52 -8.30 8.28
CA ILE A 132 -0.75 -9.50 7.88
C ILE A 132 0.20 -10.03 8.97
N LEU A 133 0.31 -9.36 10.12
CA LEU A 133 1.11 -9.80 11.26
C LEU A 133 0.31 -10.46 12.38
N ILE A 134 -1.01 -10.27 12.42
CA ILE A 134 -1.86 -10.72 13.52
C ILE A 134 -2.49 -12.08 13.18
N PHE A 135 -2.58 -13.00 14.14
CA PHE A 135 -3.32 -14.26 13.95
C PHE A 135 -4.84 -13.98 13.88
N PRO A 136 -5.61 -14.60 12.99
CA PRO A 136 -5.23 -15.69 12.08
C PRO A 136 -4.63 -15.25 10.74
N PHE A 137 -4.71 -13.96 10.40
CA PHE A 137 -4.27 -13.40 9.12
C PHE A 137 -2.81 -13.69 8.78
N SER A 138 -1.89 -13.67 9.75
CA SER A 138 -0.46 -13.92 9.53
C SER A 138 -0.16 -15.33 9.01
N PHE A 139 -0.95 -16.33 9.41
CA PHE A 139 -0.84 -17.70 8.90
C PHE A 139 -1.17 -17.74 7.40
N TYR A 140 -2.33 -17.19 7.02
CA TYR A 140 -2.75 -17.15 5.61
C TYR A 140 -1.86 -16.23 4.76
N ALA A 141 -1.40 -15.12 5.31
CA ALA A 141 -0.46 -14.23 4.64
C ALA A 141 0.84 -14.96 4.27
N ARG A 142 1.36 -15.83 5.15
CA ARG A 142 2.53 -16.67 4.86
C ARG A 142 2.24 -17.68 3.74
N ILE A 143 1.10 -18.36 3.77
CA ILE A 143 0.67 -19.31 2.72
C ILE A 143 0.57 -18.59 1.37
N MET A 144 -0.02 -17.39 1.36
CA MET A 144 -0.23 -16.58 0.16
C MET A 144 1.03 -15.80 -0.27
N LYS A 145 2.16 -15.92 0.46
CA LYS A 145 3.40 -15.17 0.21
C LYS A 145 3.19 -13.65 0.17
N LEU A 146 2.27 -13.14 0.99
CA LEU A 146 2.02 -11.72 1.12
C LEU A 146 3.18 -11.05 1.86
N GLN A 147 3.66 -9.94 1.31
CA GLN A 147 4.77 -9.16 1.86
C GLN A 147 4.27 -7.82 2.39
N LYS A 148 5.01 -7.26 3.35
CA LYS A 148 4.83 -5.88 3.81
C LYS A 148 5.22 -4.91 2.71
N TYR A 149 4.60 -3.74 2.71
CA TYR A 149 5.04 -2.63 1.88
C TYR A 149 5.72 -1.55 2.71
N GLU A 150 6.68 -0.86 2.11
CA GLU A 150 7.39 0.24 2.76
C GLU A 150 6.56 1.53 2.76
N LEU A 151 6.86 2.39 3.73
CA LEU A 151 6.20 3.68 3.95
C LEU A 151 7.07 4.82 3.40
N TYR A 152 6.44 5.91 2.95
CA TYR A 152 7.19 7.09 2.47
C TYR A 152 7.18 8.23 3.50
N THR A 153 6.16 8.34 4.34
CA THR A 153 6.20 9.24 5.49
C THR A 153 7.25 8.76 6.50
N GLU A 154 8.22 9.62 6.82
CA GLU A 154 9.18 9.37 7.89
C GLU A 154 8.42 9.35 9.22
N LYS A 155 8.77 8.41 10.12
CA LYS A 155 8.23 8.45 11.48
C LYS A 155 8.88 9.65 12.17
N GLU A 156 8.09 10.65 12.52
CA GLU A 156 8.46 11.61 13.55
C GLU A 156 8.73 10.90 14.88
#